data_AF-A0A3S2VXS3-F1
#
_entry.id   AF-A0A3S2VXS3-F1
#
_cell.length_a   1.000
_cell.length_b   1.000
_cell.length_c   1.000
_cell.angle_alpha   90.00
_cell.angle_beta   90.00
_cell.angle_gamma   90.00
#
_symmetry.space_group_name_H-M   'P 1'
#
loop_
_entity.id
_entity.type
_entity.pdbx_description
1 polymer ?
#
loop_
_entity_poly.entity_id
_entity_poly.type
_entity_poly.pdbx_seq_one_letter_code
_entity_poly.pdbx_strand_id
1 'polypeptide(L)'
;MTSFIGARWLAPDATRVLVLAGDDPASPSTLFGVEVDTPTTRDRLSPDGPAGPQGVDPMVLSPDGVTVAFRGDLQTANLGQVLQAATPGVSARSPDIAGATVQADFAVASDGRSVAYRTDLRQTGQFELQASRLSEPGVAETLSGTLAPGEQVKALAVR
;
A
#
# COMPACT_ATOMS: atom_id res chain seq x y z
N MET A 1 -23.03 18.82 3.13
CA MET A 1 -22.07 17.79 2.70
C MET A 1 -20.98 17.74 3.75
N THR A 2 -20.94 16.66 4.53
CA THR A 2 -20.01 16.54 5.65
C THR A 2 -18.77 15.83 5.13
N SER A 3 -17.79 16.58 4.63
CA SER A 3 -16.51 16.01 4.20
C SER A 3 -15.83 15.36 5.40
N PHE A 4 -15.46 14.09 5.27
CA PHE A 4 -14.61 13.43 6.25
C PHE A 4 -13.16 13.72 5.89
N ILE A 5 -12.51 14.55 6.72
CA ILE A 5 -11.06 14.80 6.65
C ILE A 5 -10.46 14.15 7.89
N GLY A 6 -9.93 12.94 7.73
CA GLY A 6 -9.11 12.31 8.75
C GLY A 6 -7.64 12.56 8.43
N ALA A 7 -6.99 13.47 9.16
CA ALA A 7 -5.54 13.45 9.25
C ALA A 7 -5.16 12.24 10.11
N ARG A 8 -4.43 11.27 9.55
CA ARG A 8 -4.18 10.02 10.27
C ARG A 8 -2.70 9.74 10.53
N TRP A 9 -1.75 10.34 9.80
CA TRP A 9 -0.33 9.99 9.95
C TRP A 9 0.63 11.14 9.63
N LEU A 10 1.68 11.28 10.43
CA LEU A 10 2.83 12.16 10.21
C LEU A 10 4.01 11.30 9.75
N ALA A 11 4.75 11.76 8.74
CA ALA A 11 5.97 11.12 8.29
C ALA A 11 7.02 11.06 9.41
N PRO A 12 7.92 10.04 9.44
CA PRO A 12 8.92 9.91 10.49
C PRO A 12 9.85 11.12 10.63
N ASP A 13 10.10 11.82 9.54
CA ASP A 13 10.89 13.05 9.46
C ASP A 13 10.09 14.33 9.79
N ALA A 14 8.78 14.18 10.08
CA ALA A 14 7.82 15.25 10.34
C ALA A 14 7.64 16.27 9.21
N THR A 15 8.10 15.98 7.99
CA THR A 15 7.99 16.91 6.85
C THR A 15 6.66 16.78 6.12
N ARG A 16 5.98 15.65 6.26
CA ARG A 16 4.76 15.33 5.50
C ARG A 16 3.64 14.76 6.36
N VAL A 17 2.41 15.12 6.03
CA VAL A 17 1.18 14.55 6.60
C VAL A 17 0.42 13.78 5.52
N LEU A 18 -0.07 12.59 5.86
CA LEU A 18 -0.96 11.84 5.00
C LEU A 18 -2.42 12.10 5.38
N VAL A 19 -3.21 12.48 4.38
CA VAL A 19 -4.62 12.84 4.53
C VAL A 19 -5.46 11.89 3.72
N LEU A 20 -6.41 11.22 4.39
CA LEU A 20 -7.49 10.50 3.74
C LEU A 20 -8.69 11.43 3.64
N ALA A 21 -9.15 11.69 2.42
CA ALA A 21 -10.30 12.52 2.14
C ALA A 21 -11.38 11.72 1.40
N GLY A 22 -12.61 11.75 1.92
CA GLY A 22 -13.78 11.13 1.31
C GLY A 22 -15.03 11.95 1.58
N ASP A 23 -16.06 11.72 0.76
CA ASP A 23 -17.34 12.40 0.89
C ASP A 23 -18.17 11.86 2.07
N ASP A 24 -17.95 10.60 2.46
CA ASP A 24 -18.51 9.94 3.64
C ASP A 24 -17.70 8.66 4.01
N PRO A 25 -17.88 8.07 5.20
CA PRO A 25 -17.14 6.88 5.65
C PRO A 25 -17.37 5.59 4.84
N ALA A 26 -18.48 5.49 4.11
CA ALA A 26 -18.80 4.38 3.21
C ALA A 26 -18.35 4.64 1.76
N SER A 27 -17.85 5.84 1.47
CA SER A 27 -17.33 6.21 0.18
C SER A 27 -15.82 5.91 0.06
N PRO A 28 -15.35 5.59 -1.16
CA PRO A 28 -13.93 5.46 -1.44
C PRO A 28 -13.17 6.72 -1.02
N SER A 29 -12.07 6.55 -0.29
CA SER A 29 -11.24 7.66 0.19
C SER A 29 -10.05 7.88 -0.73
N THR A 30 -9.71 9.13 -1.02
CA THR A 30 -8.48 9.50 -1.75
C THR A 30 -7.36 9.77 -0.76
N LEU A 31 -6.18 9.21 -1.01
CA LEU A 31 -4.98 9.45 -0.22
C LEU A 31 -4.18 10.61 -0.80
N PHE A 32 -3.88 11.59 0.03
CA PHE A 32 -3.05 12.75 -0.28
C PHE A 32 -1.83 12.82 0.63
N GLY A 33 -0.70 13.27 0.08
CA GLY A 33 0.45 13.77 0.83
C GLY A 33 0.43 15.30 0.89
N VAL A 34 0.70 15.85 2.07
CA VAL A 34 0.76 17.29 2.31
C VAL A 34 2.09 17.62 2.97
N GLU A 35 2.90 18.43 2.33
CA GLU A 35 4.12 18.98 2.93
C GLU A 35 3.75 19.96 4.06
N VAL A 36 4.35 19.77 5.23
CA VAL A 36 4.10 20.56 6.44
C VAL A 36 4.56 22.01 6.23
N ASP A 37 5.69 22.21 5.56
CA ASP A 37 6.25 23.54 5.31
C ASP A 37 5.54 24.29 4.16
N THR A 38 4.83 23.55 3.29
CA THR A 38 4.06 24.11 2.17
C THR A 38 2.67 23.47 2.08
N PRO A 39 1.78 23.73 3.05
CA PRO A 39 0.51 22.99 3.22
C PRO A 39 -0.54 23.29 2.14
N THR A 40 -0.26 24.24 1.24
CA THR A 40 -1.13 24.61 0.12
C THR A 40 -1.04 23.63 -1.05
N THR A 41 0.02 22.83 -1.12
CA THR A 41 0.23 21.80 -2.15
C THR A 41 -0.16 20.44 -1.62
N ARG A 42 -1.00 19.72 -2.36
CA ARG A 42 -1.42 18.35 -2.04
C ARG A 42 -1.10 17.43 -3.21
N ASP A 43 -0.25 16.47 -2.97
CA ASP A 43 0.06 15.43 -3.95
C ASP A 43 -0.92 14.28 -3.76
N ARG A 44 -1.66 13.94 -4.82
CA ARG A 44 -2.49 12.74 -4.80
C ARG A 44 -1.58 11.51 -4.91
N LEU A 45 -1.70 10.59 -3.94
CA LEU A 45 -0.88 9.38 -3.87
C LEU A 45 -1.64 8.13 -4.32
N SER A 46 -2.96 8.09 -4.12
CA SER A 46 -3.79 7.00 -4.65
C SER A 46 -4.13 7.20 -6.14
N PRO A 47 -4.20 6.13 -6.96
CA PRO A 47 -4.49 6.20 -8.39
C PRO A 47 -5.85 6.83 -8.71
N ASP A 48 -6.06 7.18 -9.97
CA ASP A 48 -7.36 7.64 -10.49
C ASP A 48 -8.44 6.57 -10.34
N GLY A 49 -9.56 6.96 -9.73
CA GLY A 49 -10.64 6.07 -9.37
C GLY A 49 -10.83 5.91 -7.85
N PRO A 50 -11.91 5.25 -7.42
CA PRO A 50 -12.18 5.00 -6.03
C PRO A 50 -11.15 4.03 -5.44
N ALA A 51 -10.24 4.51 -4.58
CA ALA A 51 -9.57 3.61 -3.64
C ALA A 51 -10.65 3.11 -2.68
N GLY A 52 -11.05 1.85 -2.85
CA GLY A 52 -12.38 1.36 -2.51
C GLY A 52 -12.80 1.46 -1.03
N PRO A 53 -14.08 1.17 -0.74
CA PRO A 53 -14.81 1.44 0.50
C PRO A 53 -14.42 0.69 1.78
N GLN A 54 -13.28 0.00 1.83
CA GLN A 54 -12.90 -0.83 2.99
C GLN A 54 -11.58 -0.42 3.67
N GLY A 55 -11.05 0.76 3.30
CA GLY A 55 -10.01 1.44 4.07
C GLY A 55 -8.60 1.24 3.56
N VAL A 56 -7.86 2.33 3.54
CA VAL A 56 -6.40 2.36 3.45
C VAL A 56 -5.87 1.97 4.83
N ASP A 57 -5.76 0.66 5.09
CA ASP A 57 -5.16 0.16 6.33
C ASP A 57 -4.64 -1.29 6.14
N PRO A 58 -3.39 -1.58 6.54
CA PRO A 58 -2.39 -0.66 7.08
C PRO A 58 -1.80 0.30 6.03
N MET A 59 -1.01 1.26 6.51
CA MET A 59 -0.22 2.18 5.69
C MET A 59 1.17 2.30 6.30
N VAL A 60 2.21 2.19 5.48
CA VAL A 60 3.61 2.25 5.90
C VAL A 60 4.34 3.29 5.05
N LEU A 61 5.07 4.18 5.72
CA LEU A 61 5.93 5.17 5.09
C LEU A 61 7.37 4.65 5.00
N SER A 62 8.07 5.00 3.93
CA SER A 62 9.52 4.89 3.89
C SER A 62 10.18 5.79 4.94
N PRO A 63 11.43 5.49 5.33
CA PRO A 63 12.15 6.30 6.33
C PRO A 63 12.28 7.78 5.95
N ASP A 64 12.34 8.09 4.66
CA ASP A 64 12.41 9.46 4.11
C ASP A 64 11.04 10.13 3.94
N GLY A 65 9.94 9.47 4.31
CA GLY A 65 8.59 10.02 4.20
C GLY A 65 8.05 10.15 2.76
N VAL A 66 8.84 9.73 1.76
CA VAL A 66 8.54 9.96 0.34
C VAL A 66 7.59 8.91 -0.22
N THR A 67 7.81 7.63 0.12
CA THR A 67 7.05 6.49 -0.38
C THR A 67 6.02 6.05 0.66
N VAL A 68 4.78 5.88 0.22
CA VAL A 68 3.68 5.34 1.02
C VAL A 68 3.23 4.02 0.43
N ALA A 69 3.38 2.93 1.17
CA ALA A 69 2.75 1.66 0.87
C ALA A 69 1.42 1.54 1.61
N PHE A 70 0.39 1.08 0.93
CA PHE A 70 -0.91 0.83 1.53
C PHE A 70 -1.61 -0.34 0.85
N ARG A 71 -2.45 -1.03 1.61
CA ARG A 71 -3.35 -2.03 1.05
C ARG A 71 -4.66 -1.37 0.65
N GLY A 72 -5.18 -1.72 -0.53
CA GLY A 72 -6.48 -1.28 -1.00
C GLY A 72 -7.29 -2.43 -1.59
N ASP A 73 -8.62 -2.32 -1.51
CA ASP A 73 -9.55 -3.20 -2.21
C ASP A 73 -9.94 -2.56 -3.56
N LEU A 74 -9.70 -3.26 -4.66
CA LEU A 74 -10.22 -2.87 -5.97
C LEU A 74 -11.67 -3.35 -6.07
N GLN A 75 -12.61 -2.42 -5.87
CA GLN A 75 -14.02 -2.76 -5.67
C GLN A 75 -14.77 -3.23 -6.92
N THR A 76 -14.13 -3.26 -8.08
CA THR A 76 -14.75 -3.83 -9.28
C THR A 76 -14.66 -5.36 -9.24
N ALA A 77 -15.71 -6.01 -8.74
CA ALA A 77 -16.07 -7.42 -8.99
C ALA A 77 -15.14 -8.53 -8.43
N ASN A 78 -14.95 -8.60 -7.10
CA ASN A 78 -14.27 -9.73 -6.43
C ASN A 78 -12.79 -9.93 -6.84
N LEU A 79 -12.10 -8.89 -7.29
CA LEU A 79 -10.75 -8.98 -7.87
C LEU A 79 -9.58 -9.04 -6.85
N GLY A 80 -9.87 -9.16 -5.55
CA GLY A 80 -8.83 -9.36 -4.53
C GLY A 80 -8.19 -8.07 -4.00
N GLN A 81 -7.25 -8.25 -3.07
CA GLN A 81 -6.51 -7.17 -2.42
C GLN A 81 -5.30 -6.76 -3.27
N VAL A 82 -4.99 -5.47 -3.30
CA VAL A 82 -3.74 -4.97 -3.91
C VAL A 82 -2.90 -4.22 -2.89
N LEU A 83 -1.58 -4.36 -3.04
CA LEU A 83 -0.63 -3.48 -2.38
C LEU A 83 -0.27 -2.37 -3.36
N GLN A 84 -0.46 -1.13 -2.93
CA GLN A 84 -0.08 0.05 -3.69
C GLN A 84 1.05 0.75 -2.98
N ALA A 85 1.94 1.34 -3.76
CA ALA A 85 3.07 2.08 -3.24
C ALA A 85 3.24 3.34 -4.10
N ALA A 86 3.25 4.50 -3.46
CA ALA A 86 3.21 5.77 -4.17
C ALA A 86 4.23 6.77 -3.60
N THR A 87 4.84 7.52 -4.50
CA THR A 87 5.64 8.73 -4.25
C THR A 87 5.11 9.84 -5.16
N PRO A 88 5.31 11.13 -4.88
CA PRO A 88 4.81 12.19 -5.75
C PRO A 88 5.19 11.96 -7.22
N GLY A 89 4.17 11.87 -8.08
CA GLY A 89 4.33 11.64 -9.52
C GLY A 89 4.57 10.19 -9.97
N VAL A 90 4.71 9.22 -9.06
CA VAL A 90 4.88 7.80 -9.39
C VAL A 90 4.00 6.93 -8.49
N SER A 91 3.10 6.16 -9.10
CA SER A 91 2.34 5.11 -8.42
C SER A 91 2.74 3.75 -8.96
N ALA A 92 3.09 2.85 -8.05
CA ALA A 92 3.29 1.44 -8.33
C ALA A 92 2.20 0.61 -7.63
N ARG A 93 1.92 -0.54 -8.20
CA ARG A 93 1.02 -1.54 -7.64
C ARG A 93 1.67 -2.91 -7.71
N SER A 94 1.36 -3.78 -6.77
CA SER A 94 1.56 -5.22 -6.94
C SER A 94 0.87 -5.69 -8.22
N PRO A 95 1.27 -6.86 -8.78
CA PRO A 95 0.45 -7.56 -9.78
C PRO A 95 -1.01 -7.65 -9.33
N ASP A 96 -1.95 -7.76 -10.26
CA ASP A 96 -3.34 -8.06 -9.90
C ASP A 96 -3.39 -9.45 -9.27
N ILE A 97 -3.78 -9.52 -7.99
CA ILE A 97 -3.71 -10.73 -7.17
C ILE A 97 -5.11 -11.33 -6.99
N ALA A 98 -5.78 -11.62 -8.12
CA ALA A 98 -7.16 -12.09 -8.12
C ALA A 98 -7.34 -13.34 -7.24
N GLY A 99 -8.16 -13.22 -6.19
CA GLY A 99 -8.46 -14.30 -5.25
C GLY A 99 -7.38 -14.58 -4.18
N ALA A 100 -6.27 -13.83 -4.17
CA ALA A 100 -5.26 -13.93 -3.13
C ALA A 100 -5.44 -12.85 -2.04
N THR A 101 -4.84 -13.12 -0.90
CA THR A 101 -4.82 -12.27 0.29
C THR A 101 -3.43 -11.64 0.42
N VAL A 102 -3.40 -10.34 0.72
CA VAL A 102 -2.17 -9.64 1.14
C VAL A 102 -2.24 -9.39 2.63
N GLN A 103 -1.22 -9.88 3.35
CA GLN A 103 -1.13 -9.66 4.79
C GLN A 103 -0.85 -8.20 5.11
N ALA A 104 -1.29 -7.78 6.29
CA ALA A 104 -1.15 -6.42 6.80
C ALA A 104 0.31 -6.04 7.15
N ASP A 105 1.21 -7.02 7.32
CA ASP A 105 2.61 -6.78 7.67
C ASP A 105 3.50 -6.61 6.43
N PHE A 106 3.31 -5.53 5.67
CA PHE A 106 4.23 -5.14 4.60
C PHE A 106 5.21 -4.07 5.05
N ALA A 107 6.32 -3.91 4.33
CA ALA A 107 7.36 -2.95 4.64
C ALA A 107 7.92 -2.32 3.37
N VAL A 108 8.19 -1.01 3.44
CA VAL A 108 8.94 -0.31 2.40
C VAL A 108 10.44 -0.51 2.68
N ALA A 109 11.21 -0.84 1.64
CA ALA A 109 12.66 -0.95 1.74
C ALA A 109 13.28 0.39 2.18
N SER A 110 14.43 0.35 2.84
CA SER A 110 15.09 1.56 3.36
C SER A 110 15.47 2.56 2.28
N ASP A 111 15.67 2.09 1.05
CA ASP A 111 15.94 2.94 -0.12
C ASP A 111 14.67 3.52 -0.77
N GLY A 112 13.49 3.19 -0.23
CA GLY A 112 12.20 3.66 -0.70
C GLY A 112 11.75 3.07 -2.05
N ARG A 113 12.50 2.15 -2.67
CA ARG A 113 12.30 1.72 -4.07
C ARG A 113 11.48 0.45 -4.24
N SER A 114 11.29 -0.30 -3.17
CA SER A 114 10.56 -1.57 -3.21
C SER A 114 9.69 -1.74 -1.98
N VAL A 115 8.62 -2.53 -2.12
CA VAL A 115 7.76 -2.91 -1.01
C VAL A 115 7.74 -4.42 -0.90
N ALA A 116 8.11 -4.93 0.28
CA ALA A 116 8.03 -6.34 0.63
C ALA A 116 6.71 -6.65 1.33
N TYR A 117 6.08 -7.76 0.97
CA TYR A 117 4.76 -8.14 1.49
C TYR A 117 4.55 -9.65 1.44
N ARG A 118 3.63 -10.14 2.26
CA ARG A 118 3.22 -11.54 2.22
C ARG A 118 1.91 -11.71 1.48
N THR A 119 1.85 -12.70 0.60
CA THR A 119 0.64 -13.07 -0.14
C THR A 119 0.57 -14.57 -0.35
N ASP A 120 -0.63 -15.12 -0.51
CA ASP A 120 -0.89 -16.52 -0.84
C ASP A 120 -1.26 -16.72 -2.32
N LEU A 121 -0.65 -15.91 -3.19
CA LEU A 121 -0.94 -15.84 -4.63
C LEU A 121 -0.79 -17.19 -5.35
N ARG A 122 0.19 -18.03 -4.97
CA ARG A 122 0.38 -19.32 -5.65
C ARG A 122 -0.52 -20.42 -5.12
N GLN A 123 -0.83 -20.36 -3.83
CA GLN A 123 -1.63 -21.36 -3.15
C GLN A 123 -2.33 -20.74 -1.95
N THR A 124 -3.66 -20.73 -1.98
CA THR A 124 -4.49 -20.20 -0.89
C THR A 124 -4.09 -20.76 0.47
N GLY A 125 -3.85 -19.86 1.43
CA GLY A 125 -3.41 -20.20 2.78
C GLY A 125 -1.91 -20.50 2.96
N GLN A 126 -1.13 -20.57 1.88
CA GLN A 126 0.33 -20.65 1.91
C GLN A 126 0.92 -19.27 1.60
N PHE A 127 1.25 -18.52 2.65
CA PHE A 127 1.82 -17.18 2.50
C PHE A 127 3.30 -17.22 2.13
N GLU A 128 3.67 -16.49 1.10
CA GLU A 128 5.01 -16.37 0.55
C GLU A 128 5.48 -14.91 0.66
N LEU A 129 6.79 -14.70 0.69
CA LEU A 129 7.34 -13.35 0.71
C LEU A 129 7.62 -12.87 -0.72
N GLN A 130 7.04 -11.72 -1.07
CA GLN A 130 7.20 -11.07 -2.36
C GLN A 130 7.75 -9.66 -2.19
N ALA A 131 8.34 -9.11 -3.24
CA ALA A 131 8.69 -7.71 -3.35
C ALA A 131 8.32 -7.12 -4.70
N SER A 132 7.68 -5.95 -4.70
CA SER A 132 7.40 -5.18 -5.92
C SER A 132 8.29 -3.93 -5.96
N ARG A 133 8.91 -3.69 -7.12
CA ARG A 133 9.70 -2.49 -7.39
C ARG A 133 8.79 -1.36 -7.85
N LEU A 134 9.03 -0.16 -7.35
CA LEU A 134 8.26 1.02 -7.77
C LEU A 134 8.45 1.35 -9.26
N SER A 135 9.63 1.02 -9.81
CA SER A 135 9.96 1.23 -11.22
C SER A 135 9.28 0.26 -12.18
N GLU A 136 8.71 -0.84 -11.68
CA GLU A 136 8.11 -1.92 -12.48
C GLU A 136 6.72 -2.31 -11.91
N PRO A 137 5.70 -1.44 -12.04
CA PRO A 137 4.37 -1.72 -11.52
C PRO A 137 3.78 -3.00 -12.15
N GLY A 138 3.08 -3.79 -11.33
CA GLY A 138 2.44 -5.03 -11.77
C GLY A 138 3.37 -6.25 -11.83
N VAL A 139 4.64 -6.11 -11.40
CA VAL A 139 5.60 -7.21 -11.31
C VAL A 139 6.02 -7.42 -9.84
N ALA A 140 6.20 -8.67 -9.44
CA ALA A 140 6.70 -9.04 -8.12
C ALA A 140 7.76 -10.13 -8.20
N GLU A 141 8.81 -9.99 -7.39
CA GLU A 141 9.86 -10.97 -7.19
C GLU A 141 9.59 -11.77 -5.92
N THR A 142 9.75 -13.09 -5.98
CA THR A 142 9.59 -13.95 -4.80
C THR A 142 10.89 -14.03 -4.02
N LEU A 143 10.84 -13.59 -2.76
CA LEU A 143 11.98 -13.58 -1.84
C LEU A 143 12.07 -14.84 -0.99
N SER A 144 10.95 -15.53 -0.73
CA SER A 144 10.94 -16.74 0.10
C SER A 144 11.47 -18.00 -0.59
N GLY A 145 11.78 -17.93 -1.90
CA GLY A 145 12.05 -19.12 -2.71
C GLY A 145 10.84 -20.07 -2.79
N THR A 146 11.11 -21.34 -3.10
CA THR A 146 10.11 -22.41 -3.11
C THR A 146 9.88 -22.93 -1.69
N LEU A 147 8.63 -22.92 -1.24
CA LEU A 147 8.22 -23.47 0.05
C LEU A 147 7.79 -24.94 -0.11
N ALA A 148 8.06 -25.79 0.87
CA ALA A 148 7.55 -27.16 0.88
C ALA A 148 6.03 -27.18 1.17
N PRO A 149 5.33 -28.29 0.89
CA PRO A 149 3.91 -28.42 1.21
C PRO A 149 3.62 -28.15 2.69
N GLY A 150 2.74 -27.19 2.97
CA GLY A 150 2.35 -26.80 4.33
C GLY A 150 3.25 -25.75 5.00
N GLU A 151 4.40 -25.40 4.41
CA GLU A 151 5.23 -24.29 4.89
C GLU A 151 4.63 -22.94 4.48
N GLN A 152 4.92 -21.90 5.26
CA GLN A 152 4.51 -20.53 4.96
C GLN A 152 5.37 -19.53 5.73
N VAL A 153 5.56 -18.34 5.17
CA VAL A 153 6.19 -17.21 5.86
C VAL A 153 5.20 -16.68 6.89
N LYS A 154 5.59 -16.70 8.17
CA LYS A 154 4.70 -16.37 9.31
C LYS A 154 4.70 -14.90 9.72
N ALA A 155 5.77 -14.18 9.40
CA ALA A 155 5.89 -12.76 9.68
C ALA A 155 6.90 -12.14 8.71
N LEU A 156 6.67 -10.88 8.35
CA LEU A 156 7.68 -9.98 7.81
C LEU A 156 8.18 -9.06 8.93
N ALA A 157 9.50 -8.94 9.04
CA ALA A 157 10.14 -7.94 9.89
C ALA A 157 11.32 -7.34 9.14
N VAL A 158 11.38 -6.00 9.12
CA VAL A 158 12.56 -5.24 8.71
C VAL A 158 13.32 -4.83 9.96
N ARG A 159 14.66 -4.84 9.89
CA ARG A 159 15.55 -4.42 10.98
C ARG A 159 15.99 -2.98 10.82
#